data_AF-A0A7G1II67-F1
#
_entry.id   AF-A0A7G1II67-F1
#
_cell.length_a   1.000
_cell.length_b   1.000
_cell.length_c   1.000
_cell.angle_alpha   90.00
_cell.angle_beta   90.00
_cell.angle_gamma   90.00
#
_symmetry.space_group_name_H-M   'P 1'
#
loop_
_entity.id
_entity.type
_entity.pdbx_description
1 polymer ?
#
loop_
_entity_poly.entity_id
_entity_poly.type
_entity_poly.pdbx_seq_one_letter_code
_entity_poly.pdbx_strand_id
1 'polypeptide(L)'
;MLPLLTLPILIFGLLSVGLMPLRLFPRWIHPFVRNQPISQFVEAMRALAGDTTKRVLPVTWPVMAPTLAWLVGFTLFLVPMSIVVLSKRR
;
A
#
# COMPACT_ATOMS: atom_id res chain seq x y z
N MET A 1 -22.42 7.07 8.28
CA MET A 1 -21.59 5.85 8.12
C MET A 1 -20.17 6.12 7.59
N LEU A 2 -19.88 7.28 7.00
CA LEU A 2 -18.52 7.70 6.59
C LEU A 2 -17.44 7.83 7.70
N PRO A 3 -17.72 8.25 8.96
CA PRO A 3 -16.64 8.65 9.89
C PRO A 3 -15.73 7.50 10.35
N LEU A 4 -16.15 6.24 10.19
CA LEU A 4 -15.32 5.08 10.54
C LEU A 4 -14.23 4.80 9.50
N LEU A 5 -14.50 5.06 8.21
CA LEU A 5 -13.54 4.80 7.13
C LEU A 5 -12.63 5.99 6.84
N THR A 6 -13.02 7.20 7.25
CA THR A 6 -12.20 8.40 7.05
C THR A 6 -10.85 8.30 7.75
N LEU A 7 -10.79 7.74 8.96
CA LEU A 7 -9.54 7.64 9.71
C LEU A 7 -8.50 6.75 9.01
N PRO A 8 -8.79 5.48 8.64
CA PRO A 8 -7.85 4.67 7.87
C PRO A 8 -7.40 5.34 6.57
N ILE A 9 -8.35 5.91 5.81
CA ILE A 9 -8.03 6.58 4.54
C ILE A 9 -7.04 7.72 4.76
N LEU A 10 -7.28 8.57 5.77
CA LEU A 10 -6.38 9.68 6.09
C LEU A 10 -5.04 9.17 6.60
N ILE A 11 -5.00 8.19 7.48
CA ILE A 11 -3.75 7.65 8.04
C ILE A 11 -2.91 7.04 6.92
N PHE A 12 -3.43 6.08 6.17
CA PHE A 12 -2.67 5.40 5.13
C PHE A 12 -2.34 6.34 3.97
N GLY A 13 -3.26 7.23 3.59
CA GLY A 13 -3.07 8.18 2.49
C GLY A 13 -2.06 9.27 2.82
N LEU A 14 -2.22 9.94 3.96
CA LEU A 14 -1.34 11.05 4.37
C LEU A 14 0.05 10.57 4.78
N LEU A 15 0.16 9.40 5.40
CA LEU A 15 1.45 8.79 5.78
C LEU A 15 2.03 7.91 4.66
N SER A 16 1.88 8.31 3.40
CA SER A 16 2.36 7.57 2.23
C SER A 16 3.48 8.28 1.48
N VAL A 17 4.35 7.47 0.86
CA VAL A 17 5.31 7.94 -0.14
C VAL A 17 4.65 8.48 -1.42
N GLY A 18 3.33 8.30 -1.57
CA GLY A 18 2.53 8.91 -2.65
C GLY A 18 2.49 10.43 -2.60
N LEU A 19 2.48 11.03 -1.40
CA LEU A 19 2.42 12.49 -1.24
C LEU A 19 3.80 13.12 -1.09
N MET A 20 4.71 12.47 -0.35
CA MET A 20 6.05 13.00 -0.14
C MET A 20 7.12 11.92 0.04
N PRO A 21 8.40 12.19 -0.27
CA PRO A 21 9.47 11.21 -0.12
C PRO A 21 9.67 10.74 1.34
N LEU A 22 10.01 9.46 1.54
CA LEU A 22 10.23 8.85 2.87
C LEU A 22 11.20 9.66 3.76
N ARG A 23 12.25 10.23 3.18
CA ARG A 23 13.26 11.03 3.90
C ARG A 23 12.72 12.27 4.61
N LEU A 24 11.54 12.77 4.23
CA LEU A 24 10.91 13.91 4.87
C LEU A 24 10.11 13.54 6.12
N PHE A 25 9.83 12.25 6.34
CA PHE A 25 9.19 11.78 7.55
C PHE A 25 10.19 11.65 8.71
N PRO A 26 9.75 11.80 9.97
CA PRO A 26 10.56 11.45 11.14
C PRO A 26 11.01 9.98 11.11
N ARG A 27 12.25 9.69 11.52
CA ARG A 27 12.83 8.33 11.41
C ARG A 27 12.04 7.26 12.16
N TRP A 28 11.37 7.61 13.25
CA TRP A 28 10.58 6.68 14.06
C TRP A 28 9.36 6.11 13.31
N ILE A 29 8.78 6.86 12.35
CA ILE A 29 7.60 6.42 11.59
C ILE A 29 7.95 5.75 10.25
N HIS A 30 9.23 5.82 9.84
CA HIS A 30 9.69 5.22 8.59
C HIS A 30 9.28 3.75 8.41
N PRO A 31 9.33 2.87 9.43
CA PRO A 31 8.93 1.48 9.26
C PRO A 31 7.47 1.31 8.85
N PHE A 32 6.58 2.18 9.35
CA PHE A 32 5.17 2.17 8.98
C PHE A 32 4.96 2.73 7.58
N VAL A 33 5.46 3.95 7.34
CA VAL A 33 5.32 4.65 6.05
C VAL A 33 5.89 3.82 4.90
N ARG A 34 7.02 3.12 5.12
CA ARG A 34 7.63 2.31 4.07
C ARG A 34 6.87 1.01 3.83
N ASN A 35 6.35 0.32 4.86
CA ASN A 35 5.84 -1.05 4.72
C ASN A 35 4.32 -1.15 4.51
N GLN A 36 3.57 -0.05 4.67
CA GLN A 36 2.12 -0.05 4.46
C GLN A 36 1.72 -0.27 2.99
N PRO A 37 0.51 -0.80 2.72
CA PRO A 37 0.09 -1.20 1.37
C PRO A 37 0.12 -0.04 0.37
N ILE A 38 -0.41 1.14 0.74
CA ILE A 38 -0.46 2.29 -0.19
C ILE A 38 0.93 2.67 -0.67
N SER A 39 1.91 2.72 0.22
CA SER A 39 3.29 3.08 -0.15
C SER A 39 3.93 2.05 -1.07
N GLN A 40 3.72 0.76 -0.82
CA GLN A 40 4.26 -0.30 -1.67
C GLN A 40 3.61 -0.30 -3.06
N PHE A 41 2.29 -0.08 -3.15
CA PHE A 41 1.60 0.10 -4.43
C PHE A 41 2.16 1.28 -5.21
N VAL A 42 2.36 2.42 -4.57
CA VAL A 42 2.92 3.62 -5.21
C VAL A 42 4.32 3.36 -5.76
N GLU A 43 5.21 2.74 -5.00
CA GLU A 43 6.59 2.45 -5.46
C GLU A 43 6.60 1.45 -6.63
N ALA A 44 5.78 0.40 -6.56
CA ALA A 44 5.63 -0.54 -7.67
C ALA A 44 5.08 0.14 -8.93
N MET A 45 4.06 0.99 -8.81
CA MET A 45 3.52 1.75 -9.95
C MET A 45 4.54 2.72 -10.52
N ARG A 46 5.36 3.38 -9.69
CA ARG A 46 6.45 4.24 -10.17
C ARG A 46 7.50 3.47 -10.95
N ALA A 47 7.88 2.28 -10.49
CA ALA A 47 8.80 1.41 -11.21
C ALA A 47 8.20 0.93 -12.54
N LEU A 48 6.93 0.52 -12.54
CA LEU A 48 6.21 0.06 -13.73
C LEU A 48 5.89 1.16 -14.74
N ALA A 49 5.72 2.41 -14.29
CA ALA A 49 5.45 3.56 -15.14
C ALA A 49 6.62 3.89 -16.08
N GLY A 50 7.82 3.34 -15.83
CA GLY A 50 8.92 3.33 -16.80
C GLY A 50 9.41 4.72 -17.20
N ASP A 51 9.40 5.69 -16.29
CA ASP A 51 9.88 7.04 -16.60
C ASP A 51 11.39 7.02 -16.94
N THR A 52 11.72 7.73 -18.02
CA THR A 52 13.05 7.77 -18.69
C THR A 52 14.07 8.61 -17.93
N THR A 53 13.65 9.31 -16.87
CA THR A 53 14.54 10.09 -16.03
C THR A 53 15.35 9.16 -15.12
N LYS A 54 16.69 9.30 -15.07
CA LYS A 54 17.67 8.45 -14.32
C LYS A 54 17.43 8.25 -12.80
N ARG A 55 16.29 8.67 -12.25
CA ARG A 55 15.90 8.60 -10.84
C ARG A 55 14.84 7.54 -10.52
N VAL A 56 14.37 6.79 -11.51
CA VAL A 56 13.29 5.82 -11.33
C VAL A 56 13.82 4.49 -10.79
N LEU A 57 13.04 3.88 -9.90
CA LEU A 57 13.34 2.55 -9.38
C LEU A 57 13.23 1.52 -10.52
N PRO A 58 14.24 0.67 -10.74
CA PRO A 58 14.13 -0.40 -11.71
C PRO A 58 13.08 -1.41 -11.25
N VAL A 59 12.34 -1.97 -12.21
CA VAL A 59 11.42 -3.08 -11.95
C VAL A 59 12.23 -4.29 -11.51
N THR A 60 12.31 -4.48 -10.19
CA THR A 60 13.12 -5.51 -9.55
C THR A 60 12.31 -6.21 -8.47
N TRP A 61 12.69 -7.44 -8.13
CA TRP A 61 12.01 -8.22 -7.10
C TRP A 61 11.90 -7.52 -5.75
N PRO A 62 12.92 -6.81 -5.23
CA PRO A 62 12.78 -6.08 -3.96
C PRO A 62 11.73 -4.97 -3.98
N VAL A 63 11.43 -4.39 -5.15
CA VAL A 63 10.39 -3.36 -5.31
C VAL A 63 9.02 -3.98 -5.49
N MET A 64 8.92 -5.10 -6.22
CA MET A 64 7.64 -5.73 -6.55
C MET A 64 7.12 -6.70 -5.48
N ALA A 65 8.01 -7.42 -4.80
CA ALA A 65 7.63 -8.48 -3.86
C ALA A 65 6.75 -8.01 -2.70
N PRO A 66 7.01 -6.86 -2.04
CA PRO A 66 6.14 -6.40 -0.94
C PRO A 66 4.73 -6.07 -1.43
N THR A 67 4.60 -5.47 -2.62
CA THR A 67 3.32 -5.15 -3.24
C THR A 67 2.51 -6.42 -3.56
N LEU A 68 3.17 -7.42 -4.13
CA LEU A 68 2.55 -8.72 -4.39
C LEU A 68 2.16 -9.42 -3.08
N ALA A 69 2.99 -9.35 -2.04
CA ALA A 69 2.68 -9.90 -0.73
C ALA A 69 1.41 -9.27 -0.12
N TRP A 70 1.25 -7.95 -0.24
CA TRP A 70 0.02 -7.27 0.19
C TRP A 70 -1.20 -7.69 -0.63
N LEU A 71 -1.08 -7.83 -1.96
CA LEU A 71 -2.18 -8.30 -2.82
C LEU A 71 -2.63 -9.70 -2.44
N VAL A 72 -1.67 -10.62 -2.24
CA VAL A 72 -1.94 -11.99 -1.80
C VAL A 72 -2.57 -11.97 -0.41
N GLY A 73 -2.02 -11.21 0.53
CA GLY A 73 -2.55 -11.08 1.88
C GLY A 73 -4.00 -10.57 1.92
N PHE A 74 -4.31 -9.53 1.16
CA PHE A 74 -5.69 -9.03 1.04
C PHE A 74 -6.61 -10.04 0.39
N THR A 75 -6.18 -10.73 -0.65
CA THR A 75 -6.99 -11.75 -1.33
C THR A 75 -7.32 -12.89 -0.37
N LEU A 76 -6.30 -13.44 0.31
CA LEU A 76 -6.46 -14.54 1.23
C LEU A 76 -7.28 -14.19 2.49
N PHE A 77 -7.32 -12.92 2.88
CA PHE A 77 -8.07 -12.49 4.06
C PHE A 77 -9.48 -12.00 3.73
N LEU A 78 -9.61 -11.07 2.78
CA LEU A 78 -10.87 -10.40 2.47
C LEU A 78 -11.84 -11.32 1.71
N VAL A 79 -11.36 -12.21 0.85
CA VAL A 79 -12.24 -13.11 0.09
C VAL A 79 -12.95 -14.10 1.02
N PRO A 80 -12.26 -14.86 1.90
CA PRO A 80 -12.94 -15.73 2.85
C PRO A 80 -13.85 -14.97 3.80
N MET A 81 -13.42 -13.80 4.30
CA MET A 81 -14.24 -12.97 5.17
C MET A 81 -15.54 -12.53 4.48
N SER A 82 -15.45 -12.12 3.21
CA SER A 82 -16.62 -11.76 2.39
C SER A 82 -17.58 -12.94 2.25
N ILE A 83 -17.06 -14.14 1.93
CA ILE A 83 -17.88 -15.36 1.80
C ILE A 83 -18.63 -15.67 3.11
N VAL A 84 -17.94 -15.62 4.25
CA VAL A 84 -18.54 -15.88 5.57
C VAL A 84 -19.60 -14.84 5.95
N VAL A 85 -19.34 -13.57 5.66
CA VAL A 85 -20.30 -12.50 5.96
C VAL A 85 -21.54 -12.60 5.07
N LEU A 86 -21.36 -12.91 3.78
CA LEU A 86 -22.46 -13.06 2.84
C LEU A 86 -23.29 -14.33 3.10
N SER A 87 -22.66 -15.44 3.52
CA SER A 87 -23.37 -16.67 3.85
C SER A 87 -24.25 -16.54 5.10
N LYS A 88 -23.85 -15.70 6.07
CA LYS A 88 -24.64 -15.40 7.27
C LYS A 88 -25.75 -14.38 7.07
N ARG A 89 -25.81 -13.73 5.90
CA ARG A 89 -26.85 -12.76 5.54
C ARG A 89 -27.99 -13.38 4.72
N ARG A 90 -27.87 -14.65 4.35
CA ARG A 90 -28.96 -15.50 3.83
C ARG A 90 -29.57 -16.30 4.95
#